data_AF-A0A7F5R3L5-F1
#
_entry.id   AF-A0A7F5R3L5-F1
#
_cell.length_a   1.000
_cell.length_b   1.000
_cell.length_c   1.000
_cell.angle_alpha   90.00
_cell.angle_beta   90.00
_cell.angle_gamma   90.00
#
_symmetry.space_group_name_H-M   'P 1'
#
loop_
_entity.id
_entity.type
_entity.pdbx_description
1 polymer ?
#
loop_
_entity_poly.entity_id
_entity_poly.type
_entity_poly.pdbx_seq_one_letter_code
_entity_poly.pdbx_strand_id
1 'polypeptide(L)'
;MFYQACRVSGKNSTPCIERKIEGTVVIELQLDPSKEMVATCDCVGILKERNVDVEHRFPEQTATRSKKKSTRCRMVFRTTVTHDNGVQEVLQICSQPIACTQPPGVPEISKKSLTSCPASGGLELFILGKNFLKDTRVFFQQVDEQGVRWEQSVVPDKEYLQQTHLVCVIPPYLRHDIIEPVTVRLFVVSSGKTSEPHQFVYTPTSGAVTSAYKLCLQRGAACRRLLSACGA
;
A
#
# COMPACT_ATOMS: atom_id res chain seq x y z
N MET A 1 -14.21 -18.26 12.35
CA MET A 1 -13.95 -18.27 10.89
C MET A 1 -14.43 -16.92 10.36
N PHE A 2 -13.57 -16.09 9.76
CA PHE A 2 -13.92 -14.71 9.32
C PHE A 2 -14.10 -14.58 7.81
N TYR A 3 -13.97 -15.70 7.10
CA TYR A 3 -13.96 -15.75 5.65
C TYR A 3 -14.95 -16.81 5.18
N GLN A 4 -15.63 -16.52 4.07
CA GLN A 4 -16.51 -17.42 3.35
C GLN A 4 -15.99 -17.56 1.91
N ALA A 5 -16.29 -18.70 1.28
CA ALA A 5 -16.25 -18.76 -0.17
C ALA A 5 -17.43 -17.94 -0.72
N CYS A 6 -17.27 -17.37 -1.91
CA CYS A 6 -18.37 -16.79 -2.65
C CYS A 6 -18.28 -17.18 -4.12
N ARG A 7 -19.42 -17.38 -4.77
CA ARG A 7 -19.45 -17.60 -6.21
C ARG A 7 -19.02 -16.34 -6.96
N VAL A 8 -18.05 -16.49 -7.86
CA VAL A 8 -17.68 -15.49 -8.86
C VAL A 8 -18.28 -15.92 -10.19
N SER A 9 -19.11 -15.05 -10.78
CA SER A 9 -19.73 -15.31 -12.08
C SER A 9 -19.14 -14.38 -13.14
N GLY A 10 -18.70 -14.96 -14.25
CA GLY A 10 -18.22 -14.25 -15.43
C GLY A 10 -18.64 -14.98 -16.70
N LYS A 11 -18.56 -14.32 -17.86
CA LYS A 11 -18.94 -14.95 -19.15
C LYS A 11 -18.17 -16.24 -19.45
N ASN A 12 -16.93 -16.32 -18.97
CA ASN A 12 -16.02 -17.44 -19.20
C ASN A 12 -15.70 -18.24 -17.94
N SER A 13 -16.35 -17.96 -16.79
CA SER A 13 -16.05 -18.64 -15.54
C SER A 13 -16.61 -20.07 -15.52
N THR A 14 -15.91 -20.99 -14.87
CA THR A 14 -16.38 -22.36 -14.68
C THR A 14 -17.74 -22.38 -13.98
N PRO A 15 -18.75 -23.09 -14.51
CA PRO A 15 -20.05 -23.23 -13.86
C PRO A 15 -19.91 -23.91 -12.50
N CYS A 16 -20.58 -23.36 -11.49
CA CYS A 16 -20.54 -23.89 -10.13
C CYS A 16 -21.85 -23.63 -9.39
N ILE A 17 -22.08 -24.41 -8.33
CA ILE A 17 -23.24 -24.29 -7.44
C ILE A 17 -22.76 -23.78 -6.09
N GLU A 18 -23.42 -22.75 -5.57
CA GLU A 18 -23.20 -22.28 -4.21
C GLU A 18 -24.20 -22.96 -3.27
N ARG A 19 -23.68 -23.59 -2.20
CA ARG A 19 -24.49 -24.19 -1.13
C ARG A 19 -24.04 -23.69 0.23
N LYS A 20 -24.92 -23.81 1.22
CA LYS A 20 -24.62 -23.49 2.62
C LYS A 20 -24.74 -24.75 3.46
N ILE A 21 -23.64 -25.17 4.08
CA ILE A 21 -23.54 -26.35 4.95
C ILE A 21 -23.12 -25.86 6.33
N GLU A 22 -23.96 -26.08 7.34
CA GLU A 22 -23.69 -25.67 8.74
C GLU A 22 -23.24 -24.20 8.86
N GLY A 23 -23.87 -23.31 8.09
CA GLY A 23 -23.54 -21.89 8.08
C GLY A 23 -22.30 -21.51 7.24
N THR A 24 -21.56 -22.48 6.70
CA THR A 24 -20.40 -22.24 5.82
C THR A 24 -20.80 -22.36 4.36
N VAL A 25 -20.41 -21.38 3.55
CA VAL A 25 -20.65 -21.40 2.11
C VAL A 25 -19.63 -22.31 1.43
N VAL A 26 -20.12 -23.21 0.60
CA VAL A 26 -19.34 -24.19 -0.17
C VAL A 26 -19.66 -23.99 -1.65
N ILE A 27 -18.63 -24.02 -2.50
CA ILE A 27 -18.77 -23.95 -3.95
C ILE A 27 -18.51 -25.35 -4.52
N GLU A 28 -19.52 -25.90 -5.19
CA GLU A 28 -19.47 -27.21 -5.83
C GLU A 28 -19.13 -27.05 -7.31
N LEU A 29 -18.12 -27.80 -7.74
CA LEU A 29 -17.68 -27.92 -9.13
C LEU A 29 -17.98 -29.34 -9.62
N GLN A 30 -18.45 -29.46 -10.86
CA GLN A 30 -18.59 -30.75 -11.51
C GLN A 30 -17.28 -31.10 -12.21
N LEU A 31 -16.70 -32.25 -11.84
CA LEU A 31 -15.53 -32.80 -12.52
C LEU A 31 -16.00 -33.72 -13.65
N ASP A 32 -15.31 -33.64 -14.78
CA ASP A 32 -15.64 -34.39 -15.99
C ASP A 32 -14.52 -35.40 -16.28
N PRO A 33 -14.82 -36.72 -16.32
CA PRO A 33 -13.84 -37.73 -16.68
C PRO A 33 -13.22 -37.52 -18.07
N SER A 34 -13.94 -36.91 -19.01
CA SER A 34 -13.42 -36.58 -20.34
C SER A 34 -12.34 -35.49 -20.31
N LYS A 35 -12.24 -34.75 -19.20
CA LYS A 35 -11.22 -33.75 -18.89
C LYS A 35 -10.26 -34.25 -17.82
N GLU A 36 -10.08 -35.57 -17.72
CA GLU A 36 -9.13 -36.20 -16.80
C GLU A 36 -9.38 -35.84 -15.32
N MET A 37 -10.64 -35.57 -14.94
CA MET A 37 -11.01 -35.10 -13.60
C MET A 37 -10.31 -33.80 -13.17
N VAL A 38 -9.90 -32.97 -14.13
CA VAL A 38 -9.28 -31.66 -13.91
C VAL A 38 -10.32 -30.56 -14.05
N ALA A 39 -10.33 -29.61 -13.12
CA ALA A 39 -11.11 -28.38 -13.21
C ALA A 39 -10.29 -27.15 -12.86
N THR A 40 -10.58 -26.05 -13.55
CA THR A 40 -10.04 -24.72 -13.23
C THR A 40 -10.92 -24.06 -12.18
N CYS A 41 -10.32 -23.60 -11.08
CA CYS A 41 -11.03 -22.91 -10.01
C CYS A 41 -11.00 -21.39 -10.20
N ASP A 42 -11.72 -20.89 -11.20
CA ASP A 42 -11.84 -19.45 -11.53
C ASP A 42 -13.16 -18.81 -11.07
N CYS A 43 -14.04 -19.61 -10.45
CA CYS A 43 -15.38 -19.21 -10.03
C CYS A 43 -15.53 -19.03 -8.50
N VAL A 44 -14.42 -19.00 -7.75
CA VAL A 44 -14.42 -18.92 -6.28
C VAL A 44 -13.69 -17.67 -5.79
N GLY A 45 -14.41 -16.83 -5.06
CA GLY A 45 -13.86 -15.69 -4.33
C GLY A 45 -13.77 -15.95 -2.83
N ILE A 46 -13.04 -15.07 -2.13
CA ILE A 46 -12.93 -15.08 -0.66
C ILE A 46 -13.64 -13.82 -0.14
N LEU A 47 -14.77 -14.02 0.54
CA LEU A 47 -15.53 -12.95 1.17
C LEU A 47 -15.10 -12.81 2.63
N LYS A 48 -14.75 -11.59 3.06
CA LYS A 48 -14.52 -11.28 4.47
C LYS A 48 -15.83 -10.88 5.14
N GLU A 49 -16.28 -11.67 6.11
CA GLU A 49 -17.47 -11.37 6.90
C GLU A 49 -17.18 -10.21 7.88
N ARG A 50 -18.20 -9.40 8.19
CA ARG A 50 -18.06 -8.40 9.26
C ARG A 50 -18.02 -9.11 10.60
N ASN A 51 -17.37 -8.51 11.59
CA ASN A 51 -17.23 -9.13 12.91
C ASN A 51 -18.59 -9.47 13.53
N VAL A 52 -19.59 -8.59 13.39
CA VAL A 52 -20.96 -8.81 13.89
C VAL A 52 -21.62 -10.03 13.23
N ASP A 53 -21.40 -10.25 11.94
CA ASP A 53 -21.99 -11.38 11.21
C ASP A 53 -21.34 -12.71 11.67
N VAL A 54 -20.03 -12.69 11.97
CA VAL A 54 -19.29 -13.84 12.52
C VAL A 54 -19.75 -14.19 13.93
N GLU A 55 -20.00 -13.17 14.76
CA GLU A 55 -20.49 -13.33 16.13
C GLU A 55 -21.87 -13.98 16.16
N HIS A 56 -22.78 -13.56 15.27
CA HIS A 56 -24.10 -14.20 15.14
C HIS A 56 -24.05 -15.64 14.63
N ARG A 57 -23.09 -15.97 13.74
CA ARG A 57 -22.95 -17.33 13.20
C ARG A 57 -22.36 -18.32 14.20
N PHE A 58 -21.53 -17.86 15.13
CA PHE A 58 -20.84 -18.71 16.11
C PHE A 58 -20.94 -18.15 17.54
N PRO A 59 -22.16 -18.10 18.12
CA PRO A 59 -22.41 -17.44 19.41
C PRO A 59 -21.69 -18.12 20.59
N GLU A 60 -21.56 -19.45 20.58
CA GLU A 60 -20.87 -20.19 21.66
C GLU A 60 -19.34 -20.06 21.60
N GLN A 61 -18.82 -19.75 20.42
CA GLN A 61 -17.39 -19.75 20.15
C GLN A 61 -16.73 -18.42 20.52
N THR A 62 -17.51 -17.37 20.81
CA THR A 62 -17.06 -16.01 21.14
C THR A 62 -17.00 -15.72 22.64
N ALA A 63 -17.64 -16.55 23.48
CA ALA A 63 -17.74 -16.33 24.93
C ALA A 63 -16.43 -16.61 25.72
N THR A 64 -15.46 -17.36 25.16
CA THR A 64 -14.37 -17.93 25.98
C THR A 64 -12.94 -17.74 25.45
N ARG A 65 -12.71 -17.02 24.35
CA ARG A 65 -11.32 -16.74 23.90
C ARG A 65 -11.17 -15.38 23.26
N SER A 66 -10.14 -14.65 23.71
CA SER A 66 -9.52 -13.50 23.03
C SER A 66 -9.00 -13.95 21.65
N LYS A 67 -9.89 -14.04 20.66
CA LYS A 67 -9.57 -14.59 19.34
C LYS A 67 -8.70 -13.61 18.57
N LYS A 68 -7.45 -14.02 18.31
CA LYS A 68 -6.60 -13.42 17.28
C LYS A 68 -7.38 -13.42 15.96
N LYS A 69 -7.68 -12.23 15.42
CA LYS A 69 -8.24 -12.06 14.08
C LYS A 69 -7.25 -12.68 13.08
N SER A 70 -7.59 -13.84 12.51
CA SER A 70 -6.75 -14.43 11.45
C SER A 70 -6.94 -13.60 10.19
N THR A 71 -5.84 -13.10 9.63
CA THR A 71 -5.81 -12.43 8.33
C THR A 71 -5.42 -13.38 7.20
N ARG A 72 -5.35 -14.68 7.49
CA ARG A 72 -5.00 -15.73 6.54
C ARG A 72 -6.07 -16.81 6.50
N CYS A 73 -6.30 -17.38 5.33
CA CYS A 73 -7.17 -18.54 5.14
C CYS A 73 -6.50 -19.59 4.24
N ARG A 74 -7.17 -20.73 4.03
CA ARG A 74 -6.79 -21.75 3.04
C ARG A 74 -8.05 -22.13 2.28
N MET A 75 -7.90 -22.49 1.01
CA MET A 75 -8.95 -23.21 0.29
C MET A 75 -8.91 -24.67 0.72
N VAL A 76 -10.09 -25.24 0.93
CA VAL A 76 -10.24 -26.66 1.26
C VAL A 76 -10.97 -27.29 0.08
N PHE A 77 -10.32 -28.25 -0.56
CA PHE A 77 -10.90 -29.03 -1.64
C PHE A 77 -11.28 -30.39 -1.07
N ARG A 78 -12.52 -30.80 -1.32
CA ARG A 78 -13.06 -32.06 -0.84
C ARG A 78 -13.85 -32.72 -1.96
N THR A 79 -13.67 -34.01 -2.15
CA THR A 79 -14.48 -34.84 -3.03
C THR A 79 -14.86 -36.14 -2.33
N THR A 80 -15.93 -36.78 -2.82
CA THR A 80 -16.36 -38.10 -2.37
C THR A 80 -16.19 -39.05 -3.55
N VAL A 81 -15.38 -40.10 -3.36
CA VAL A 81 -15.17 -41.17 -4.33
C VAL A 81 -16.02 -42.36 -3.91
N THR A 82 -16.81 -42.90 -4.84
CA THR A 82 -17.55 -44.13 -4.63
C THR A 82 -16.76 -45.28 -5.22
N HIS A 83 -16.36 -46.23 -4.38
CA HIS A 83 -15.66 -47.45 -4.78
C HIS A 83 -16.61 -48.47 -5.43
N ASP A 84 -16.08 -49.48 -6.12
CA ASP A 84 -16.87 -50.51 -6.81
C ASP A 84 -17.80 -51.30 -5.88
N ASN A 85 -17.45 -51.38 -4.59
CA ASN A 85 -18.26 -52.01 -3.54
C ASN A 85 -19.36 -51.08 -2.97
N GLY A 86 -19.54 -49.89 -3.54
CA GLY A 86 -20.51 -48.88 -3.11
C GLY A 86 -20.06 -48.06 -1.88
N VAL A 87 -18.90 -48.35 -1.29
CA VAL A 87 -18.36 -47.60 -0.16
C VAL A 87 -17.91 -46.22 -0.65
N GLN A 88 -18.26 -45.18 0.11
CA GLN A 88 -17.84 -43.81 -0.16
C GLN A 88 -16.63 -43.43 0.69
N GLU A 89 -15.62 -42.85 0.05
CA GLU A 89 -14.43 -42.29 0.67
C GLU A 89 -14.37 -40.78 0.45
N VAL A 90 -14.04 -40.02 1.49
CA VAL A 90 -13.88 -38.56 1.39
C VAL A 90 -12.40 -38.22 1.31
N LEU A 91 -11.98 -37.65 0.19
CA LEU A 91 -10.64 -37.10 0.01
C LEU A 91 -10.65 -35.60 0.27
N GLN A 92 -9.68 -35.09 1.03
CA GLN A 92 -9.57 -33.67 1.35
C GLN A 92 -8.13 -33.18 1.30
N ILE A 93 -7.92 -32.02 0.67
CA ILE A 93 -6.64 -31.32 0.66
C ILE A 93 -6.82 -29.83 0.94
N CYS A 94 -5.83 -29.22 1.58
CA CYS A 94 -5.79 -27.79 1.86
C CYS A 94 -4.73 -27.10 0.99
N SER A 95 -5.06 -25.95 0.43
CA SER A 95 -4.10 -25.10 -0.27
C SER A 95 -3.00 -24.56 0.66
N GLN A 96 -2.00 -23.92 0.06
CA GLN A 96 -1.12 -23.01 0.80
C GLN A 96 -1.94 -21.86 1.44
N PRO A 97 -1.49 -21.28 2.57
CA PRO A 97 -2.22 -20.20 3.23
C PRO A 97 -2.19 -18.90 2.42
N ILE A 98 -3.37 -18.35 2.16
CA ILE A 98 -3.61 -17.11 1.44
C ILE A 98 -3.64 -15.95 2.43
N ALA A 99 -2.93 -14.86 2.14
CA ALA A 99 -3.02 -13.63 2.90
C ALA A 99 -4.23 -12.80 2.41
N CYS A 100 -5.21 -12.62 3.27
CA CYS A 100 -6.46 -11.91 2.98
C CYS A 100 -6.41 -10.45 3.47
N THR A 101 -5.25 -9.83 3.35
CA THR A 101 -5.03 -8.40 3.60
C THR A 101 -4.89 -7.68 2.27
N GLN A 102 -5.40 -6.45 2.21
CA GLN A 102 -5.11 -5.59 1.08
C GLN A 102 -3.59 -5.38 0.98
N PRO A 103 -2.95 -5.68 -0.18
CA PRO A 103 -1.55 -5.37 -0.38
C PRO A 103 -1.33 -3.86 -0.22
N PRO A 104 -0.23 -3.42 0.42
CA PRO A 104 0.10 -2.00 0.48
C PRO A 104 0.13 -1.36 -0.91
N GLY A 105 -0.44 -0.17 -1.04
CA GLY A 105 -0.34 0.62 -2.28
C GLY A 105 1.09 1.11 -2.53
N VAL A 106 1.35 1.61 -3.74
CA VAL A 106 2.60 2.35 -4.03
C VAL A 106 2.58 3.67 -3.23
N PRO A 107 3.68 4.07 -2.56
CA PRO A 107 3.72 5.38 -1.91
C PRO A 107 3.51 6.51 -2.92
N GLU A 108 2.77 7.54 -2.51
CA GLU A 108 2.45 8.69 -3.35
C GLU A 108 2.80 9.95 -2.58
N ILE A 109 3.50 10.89 -3.21
CA ILE A 109 3.73 12.23 -2.64
C ILE A 109 2.79 13.22 -3.31
N SER A 110 1.84 13.77 -2.56
CA SER A 110 0.89 14.74 -3.08
C SER A 110 1.38 16.19 -2.88
N LYS A 111 2.07 16.48 -1.77
CA LYS A 111 2.62 17.83 -1.50
C LYS A 111 3.85 17.76 -0.60
N LYS A 112 4.73 18.76 -0.72
CA LYS A 112 5.92 18.95 0.14
C LYS A 112 5.96 20.39 0.66
N SER A 113 6.46 20.61 1.88
CA SER A 113 6.61 21.97 2.43
C SER A 113 7.74 22.75 1.77
N LEU A 114 8.81 22.06 1.36
CA LEU A 114 9.98 22.65 0.72
C LEU A 114 10.24 21.97 -0.63
N THR A 115 10.66 22.76 -1.60
CA THR A 115 11.16 22.30 -2.90
C THR A 115 12.66 22.52 -3.06
N SER A 116 13.29 23.21 -2.11
CA SER A 116 14.72 23.45 -2.06
C SER A 116 15.23 23.62 -0.63
N CYS A 117 16.54 23.44 -0.44
CA CYS A 117 17.24 23.80 0.79
C CYS A 117 18.72 24.13 0.52
N PRO A 118 19.41 24.82 1.46
CA PRO A 118 20.86 24.96 1.39
C PRO A 118 21.56 23.60 1.31
N ALA A 119 22.72 23.56 0.65
CA ALA A 119 23.53 22.34 0.50
C ALA A 119 23.91 21.68 1.83
N SER A 120 23.91 22.44 2.94
CA SER A 120 24.11 21.91 4.29
C SER A 120 22.98 21.01 4.81
N GLY A 121 21.81 21.01 4.17
CA GLY A 121 20.63 20.30 4.66
C GLY A 121 20.14 20.81 6.02
N GLY A 122 19.60 19.92 6.84
CA GLY A 122 19.23 20.18 8.23
C GLY A 122 17.85 20.82 8.45
N LEU A 123 17.15 21.19 7.37
CA LEU A 123 15.79 21.72 7.46
C LEU A 123 14.77 20.58 7.55
N GLU A 124 13.68 20.83 8.29
CA GLU A 124 12.55 19.91 8.36
C GLU A 124 11.72 19.97 7.07
N LEU A 125 11.42 18.80 6.53
CA LEU A 125 10.59 18.59 5.36
C LEU A 125 9.32 17.84 5.76
N PHE A 126 8.18 18.48 5.50
CA PHE A 126 6.85 17.91 5.69
C PHE A 126 6.38 17.39 4.33
N ILE A 127 5.97 16.14 4.28
CA ILE A 127 5.45 15.50 3.07
C ILE A 127 4.04 15.01 3.36
N LEU A 128 3.08 15.45 2.53
CA LEU A 128 1.72 14.93 2.50
C LEU A 128 1.59 13.96 1.33
N GLY A 129 0.90 12.84 1.54
CA GLY A 129 0.83 11.77 0.56
C GLY A 129 -0.05 10.60 0.98
N LYS A 130 0.28 9.40 0.49
CA LYS A 130 -0.44 8.15 0.78
C LYS A 130 0.52 6.98 0.88
N ASN A 131 0.08 5.92 1.56
CA ASN A 131 0.75 4.62 1.67
C ASN A 131 2.15 4.68 2.33
N PHE A 132 2.34 5.61 3.27
CA PHE A 132 3.53 5.64 4.11
C PHE A 132 3.38 4.65 5.28
N LEU A 133 4.22 3.63 5.30
CA LEU A 133 4.24 2.60 6.34
C LEU A 133 5.42 2.78 7.28
N LYS A 134 5.51 1.96 8.33
CA LYS A 134 6.54 2.10 9.38
C LYS A 134 7.98 1.97 8.87
N ASP A 135 8.17 1.34 7.71
CA ASP A 135 9.46 1.14 7.03
C ASP A 135 9.75 2.22 5.98
N THR A 136 8.92 3.27 5.89
CA THR A 136 9.08 4.36 4.93
C THR A 136 10.44 5.03 5.03
N ARG A 137 11.07 5.29 3.89
CA ARG A 137 12.27 6.11 3.76
C ARG A 137 12.10 7.13 2.65
N VAL A 138 12.64 8.33 2.86
CA VAL A 138 12.71 9.40 1.85
C VAL A 138 14.09 9.38 1.24
N PHE A 139 14.19 9.41 -0.08
CA PHE A 139 15.44 9.38 -0.82
C PHE A 139 15.67 10.69 -1.56
N PHE A 140 16.91 11.14 -1.56
CA PHE A 140 17.43 12.24 -2.37
C PHE A 140 18.49 11.67 -3.30
N GLN A 141 18.33 11.81 -4.60
CA GLN A 141 19.17 11.14 -5.59
C GLN A 141 19.56 12.07 -6.73
N GLN A 142 20.86 12.23 -6.96
CA GLN A 142 21.37 12.89 -8.15
C GLN A 142 21.66 11.83 -9.23
N VAL A 143 21.14 12.08 -10.42
CA VAL A 143 21.34 11.21 -11.59
C VAL A 143 21.98 12.05 -12.69
N ASP A 144 23.00 11.50 -13.33
CA ASP A 144 23.65 12.06 -14.52
C ASP A 144 23.52 11.07 -15.70
N GLU A 145 24.23 11.35 -16.80
CA GLU A 145 24.21 10.50 -18.01
C GLU A 145 24.79 9.09 -17.79
N GLN A 146 25.61 8.90 -16.75
CA GLN A 146 26.27 7.63 -16.43
C GLN A 146 25.50 6.83 -15.38
N GLY A 147 24.50 7.43 -14.72
CA GLY A 147 23.61 6.77 -13.78
C GLY A 147 23.46 7.54 -12.47
N VAL A 148 23.33 6.79 -11.37
CA VAL A 148 23.17 7.40 -10.04
C VAL A 148 24.54 7.86 -9.55
N ARG A 149 24.73 9.18 -9.49
CA ARG A 149 25.95 9.82 -9.00
C ARG A 149 26.00 9.90 -7.48
N TRP A 150 24.85 10.15 -6.87
CA TRP A 150 24.71 10.29 -5.43
C TRP A 150 23.30 9.90 -4.99
N GLU A 151 23.20 9.23 -3.86
CA GLU A 151 21.93 8.89 -3.22
C GLU A 151 22.09 8.96 -1.71
N GLN A 152 21.09 9.54 -1.04
CA GLN A 152 20.99 9.55 0.41
C GLN A 152 19.57 9.25 0.83
N SER A 153 19.41 8.34 1.80
CA SER A 153 18.11 8.03 2.41
C SER A 153 18.00 8.63 3.80
N VAL A 154 16.78 9.00 4.18
CA VAL A 154 16.39 9.52 5.49
C VAL A 154 15.21 8.73 6.03
N VAL A 155 15.29 8.37 7.30
CA VAL A 155 14.18 7.79 8.05
C VAL A 155 13.34 8.94 8.62
N PRO A 156 12.02 9.00 8.34
CA PRO A 156 11.15 9.99 8.96
C PRO A 156 11.11 9.87 10.48
N ASP A 157 10.74 10.97 11.14
CA ASP A 157 10.44 10.93 12.57
C ASP A 157 9.25 9.97 12.82
N LYS A 158 9.44 9.04 13.75
CA LYS A 158 8.43 8.02 14.09
C LYS A 158 7.17 8.64 14.68
N GLU A 159 7.29 9.77 15.38
CA GLU A 159 6.13 10.45 15.99
C GLU A 159 5.26 11.12 14.92
N TYR A 160 5.88 11.55 13.82
CA TYR A 160 5.23 12.27 12.73
C TYR A 160 5.04 11.44 11.46
N LEU A 161 5.27 10.13 11.51
CA LEU A 161 5.04 9.20 10.41
C LEU A 161 3.64 8.60 10.49
N GLN A 162 2.76 9.03 9.58
CA GLN A 162 1.41 8.52 9.40
C GLN A 162 1.21 8.07 7.95
N GLN A 163 0.16 7.28 7.68
CA GLN A 163 -0.11 6.80 6.31
C GLN A 163 -0.29 7.91 5.27
N THR A 164 -0.66 9.11 5.72
CA THR A 164 -0.97 10.27 4.87
C THR A 164 0.07 11.39 4.95
N HIS A 165 1.01 11.33 5.88
CA HIS A 165 2.03 12.37 6.03
C HIS A 165 3.26 11.88 6.78
N LEU A 166 4.38 12.54 6.54
CA LEU A 166 5.63 12.31 7.27
C LEU A 166 6.39 13.61 7.45
N VAL A 167 7.26 13.64 8.47
CA VAL A 167 8.26 14.69 8.67
C VAL A 167 9.64 14.06 8.71
N CYS A 168 10.60 14.65 8.01
CA CYS A 168 11.99 14.21 8.04
C CYS A 168 12.95 15.40 7.97
N VAL A 169 14.21 15.19 8.33
CA VAL A 169 15.26 16.21 8.19
C VAL A 169 15.98 15.99 6.87
N ILE A 170 16.05 17.02 6.03
CA ILE A 170 16.71 16.94 4.72
C ILE A 170 18.22 16.70 4.95
N PRO A 171 18.84 15.68 4.32
CA PRO A 171 20.24 15.39 4.55
C PRO A 171 21.12 16.47 3.89
N PRO A 172 22.38 16.63 4.34
CA PRO A 172 23.35 17.41 3.58
C PRO A 172 23.54 16.84 2.17
N TYR A 173 23.75 17.73 1.20
CA TYR A 173 24.16 17.33 -0.14
C TYR A 173 25.64 16.92 -0.15
N LEU A 174 26.04 16.10 -1.14
CA LEU A 174 27.39 15.54 -1.30
C LEU A 174 28.52 16.57 -1.10
N ARG A 175 28.32 17.80 -1.58
CA ARG A 175 29.26 18.92 -1.42
C ARG A 175 28.53 20.14 -0.87
N HIS A 176 29.03 20.73 0.21
CA HIS A 176 28.39 21.90 0.82
C HIS A 176 28.77 23.23 0.16
N ASP A 177 29.85 23.24 -0.62
CA ASP A 177 30.46 24.39 -1.29
C ASP A 177 29.99 24.54 -2.75
N ILE A 178 28.80 24.05 -3.09
CA ILE A 178 28.23 24.29 -4.42
C ILE A 178 28.07 25.78 -4.68
N ILE A 179 28.45 26.20 -5.88
CA ILE A 179 28.33 27.59 -6.35
C ILE A 179 27.07 27.81 -7.20
N GLU A 180 26.48 26.74 -7.71
CA GLU A 180 25.24 26.75 -8.49
C GLU A 180 24.21 25.77 -7.90
N PRO A 181 22.90 26.02 -8.08
CA PRO A 181 21.85 25.11 -7.64
C PRO A 181 21.97 23.73 -8.29
N VAL A 182 21.78 22.67 -7.49
CA VAL A 182 21.79 21.29 -7.97
C VAL A 182 20.41 20.67 -7.81
N THR A 183 19.79 20.30 -8.93
CA THR A 183 18.52 19.56 -8.96
C THR A 183 18.76 18.07 -8.72
N VAL A 184 18.06 17.51 -7.76
CA VAL A 184 18.03 16.08 -7.43
C VAL A 184 16.60 15.55 -7.51
N ARG A 185 16.46 14.23 -7.53
CA ARG A 185 15.19 13.52 -7.38
C ARG A 185 14.91 13.30 -5.91
N LEU A 186 13.66 13.50 -5.52
CA LEU A 186 13.12 13.19 -4.21
C LEU A 186 11.97 12.19 -4.38
N PHE A 187 12.10 11.02 -3.79
CA PHE A 187 11.07 9.98 -3.82
C PHE A 187 10.97 9.25 -2.48
N VAL A 188 9.89 8.49 -2.30
CA VAL A 188 9.62 7.71 -1.10
C VAL A 188 9.63 6.22 -1.44
N VAL A 189 10.27 5.42 -0.59
CA VAL A 189 10.18 3.95 -0.63
C VAL A 189 9.44 3.47 0.61
N SER A 190 8.41 2.65 0.44
CA SER A 190 7.55 2.12 1.50
C SER A 190 7.08 0.71 1.13
N SER A 191 7.26 -0.27 2.02
CA SER A 191 6.94 -1.69 1.78
C SER A 191 7.52 -2.25 0.48
N GLY A 192 8.76 -1.86 0.16
CA GLY A 192 9.48 -2.29 -1.04
C GLY A 192 8.97 -1.68 -2.36
N LYS A 193 8.08 -0.68 -2.31
CA LYS A 193 7.57 0.04 -3.47
C LYS A 193 8.07 1.48 -3.49
N THR A 194 8.33 2.02 -4.68
CA THR A 194 8.91 3.35 -4.89
C THR A 194 7.87 4.30 -5.48
N SER A 195 7.80 5.52 -4.97
CA SER A 195 6.92 6.56 -5.51
C SER A 195 7.47 7.13 -6.81
N GLU A 196 6.63 7.87 -7.54
CA GLU A 196 7.13 8.75 -8.60
C GLU A 196 8.14 9.78 -8.03
N PRO A 197 9.23 10.08 -8.76
CA PRO A 197 10.21 11.05 -8.32
C PRO A 197 9.72 12.48 -8.52
N HIS A 198 9.99 13.33 -7.53
CA HIS A 198 9.80 14.77 -7.63
C HIS A 198 11.14 15.48 -7.73
N GLN A 199 11.16 16.67 -8.32
CA GLN A 199 12.34 17.52 -8.28
C GLN A 199 12.51 18.16 -6.90
N PHE A 200 13.76 18.26 -6.45
CA PHE A 200 14.17 18.98 -5.26
C PHE A 200 15.52 19.65 -5.53
N VAL A 201 15.78 20.84 -4.99
CA VAL A 201 16.97 21.62 -5.34
C VAL A 201 17.83 21.93 -4.12
N TYR A 202 19.12 21.57 -4.17
CA TYR A 202 20.11 22.07 -3.21
C TYR A 202 20.68 23.40 -3.70
N THR A 203 20.72 24.42 -2.83
CA THR A 203 21.20 25.76 -3.17
C THR A 203 22.55 26.08 -2.50
N PRO A 204 23.38 26.96 -3.10
CA PRO A 204 24.61 27.45 -2.48
C PRO A 204 24.39 28.03 -1.09
N THR A 205 25.26 27.70 -0.14
CA THR A 205 25.22 28.28 1.22
C THR A 205 25.77 29.72 1.24
N SER A 206 26.58 30.09 0.24
CA SER A 206 27.31 31.37 0.21
C SER A 206 26.53 32.54 -0.43
N GLY A 207 25.25 32.37 -0.75
CA GLY A 207 24.36 33.42 -1.27
C GLY A 207 23.08 33.56 -0.44
N ALA A 208 23.04 34.55 0.45
CA ALA A 208 21.90 35.00 1.24
C ALA A 208 21.54 34.20 2.52
N VAL A 209 22.41 34.29 3.54
CA VAL A 209 21.94 34.55 4.90
C VAL A 209 21.53 36.03 4.98
N THR A 210 20.44 36.42 4.31
CA THR A 210 19.77 37.72 4.50
C THR A 210 18.43 37.71 3.75
N SER A 211 17.33 37.85 4.49
CA SER A 211 16.00 38.32 4.05
C SER A 211 14.87 37.33 3.67
N ALA A 212 15.09 36.03 3.40
CA ALA A 212 13.95 35.13 3.11
C ALA A 212 13.23 34.62 4.38
N TYR A 213 13.96 34.37 5.47
CA TYR A 213 13.41 33.81 6.71
C TYR A 213 12.60 34.82 7.54
N LYS A 214 12.76 36.13 7.30
CA LYS A 214 11.91 37.17 7.92
C LYS A 214 10.60 37.42 7.18
N LEU A 215 10.52 37.13 5.87
CA LEU A 215 9.34 37.48 5.08
C LEU A 215 8.18 36.48 5.26
N CYS A 216 8.48 35.21 5.56
CA CYS A 216 7.44 34.19 5.73
C CYS A 216 6.72 34.31 7.09
N LEU A 217 7.41 34.72 8.17
CA LEU A 217 6.76 34.95 9.47
C LEU A 217 5.99 36.28 9.56
N GLN A 218 6.27 37.26 8.70
CA GLN A 218 5.62 38.58 8.76
C GLN A 218 4.39 38.74 7.87
N ARG A 219 4.13 37.83 6.92
CA ARG A 219 2.94 37.91 6.05
C ARG A 219 1.90 36.85 6.39
N GLY A 220 1.32 36.98 7.58
CA GLY A 220 -0.08 36.64 7.78
C GLY A 220 -0.95 37.68 7.08
N ALA A 221 -1.14 37.59 5.76
CA ALA A 221 -2.12 38.43 5.06
C ALA A 221 -2.57 37.79 3.74
N ALA A 222 -3.89 37.66 3.64
CA ALA A 222 -4.69 37.14 2.55
C ALA A 222 -4.16 37.44 1.13
N CYS A 223 -3.99 36.38 0.33
CA CYS A 223 -3.80 36.49 -1.11
C CYS A 223 -5.16 36.79 -1.77
N ARG A 224 -5.49 38.08 -1.95
CA ARG A 224 -6.56 38.50 -2.87
C ARG A 224 -5.99 38.55 -4.29
N ARG A 225 -6.64 37.83 -5.18
CA ARG A 225 -6.42 37.82 -6.64
C ARG A 225 -6.55 39.24 -7.21
N LEU A 226 -5.60 39.63 -8.05
CA LEU A 226 -5.77 40.75 -8.99
C LEU A 226 -5.97 40.15 -10.39
N LEU A 227 -7.21 40.21 -10.86
CA LEU A 227 -7.55 40.18 -12.29
C LEU A 227 -7.29 41.59 -12.83
N SER A 228 -6.38 41.72 -13.80
CA SER A 228 -6.18 42.96 -14.54
C SER A 228 -7.08 42.94 -15.78
N ALA A 229 -8.02 43.88 -15.83
CA ALA A 229 -8.71 44.27 -17.05
C ALA A 229 -7.87 45.36 -17.75
N CYS A 230 -7.61 45.19 -19.04
CA CYS A 230 -7.30 46.29 -19.95
C CYS A 230 -8.10 46.07 -21.22
N GLY A 231 -9.05 46.97 -21.46
CA GLY A 231 -9.63 47.21 -22.77
C GLY A 231 -9.06 48.49 -23.35
N ALA A 232 -8.87 48.48 -24.67
CA ALA A 232 -9.27 49.50 -25.61
C ALA A 232 -9.68 48.77 -26.89
#